data_AF-A0A2X3XWM6-F1
#
_entry.id   AF-A0A2X3XWM6-F1
#
_cell.length_a   1.000
_cell.length_b   1.000
_cell.length_c   1.000
_cell.angle_alpha   90.00
_cell.angle_beta   90.00
_cell.angle_gamma   90.00
#
_symmetry.space_group_name_H-M   'P 1'
#
loop_
_entity.id
_entity.type
_entity.pdbx_description
1 polymer ?
#
loop_
_entity_poly.entity_id
_entity_poly.type
_entity_poly.pdbx_seq_one_letter_code
_entity_poly.pdbx_strand_id
1 'polypeptide(L)'
;MFYLIIAILLVLYYVFVAPKTVKNTMNMISLVAIVAFLLVLAGMTFIKILQSPPEIFVGLGMIVVGYYALRDVMRLSKKSR
;
A
#
# COMPACT_ATOMS: atom_id res chain seq x y z
N MET A 1 1.53 -33.72 3.24
CA MET A 1 0.31 -33.91 4.07
C MET A 1 0.60 -33.72 5.55
N PHE A 2 1.54 -34.48 6.14
CA PHE A 2 1.91 -34.38 7.56
C PHE A 2 2.31 -32.97 8.05
N TYR A 3 3.20 -32.27 7.33
CA TYR A 3 3.66 -30.93 7.73
C TYR A 3 2.56 -29.86 7.73
N LEU A 4 1.56 -30.00 6.84
CA LEU A 4 0.41 -29.10 6.76
C LEU A 4 -0.47 -29.24 8.00
N ILE A 5 -0.69 -30.48 8.45
CA ILE A 5 -1.43 -30.79 9.68
C ILE A 5 -0.70 -30.20 10.89
N ILE A 6 0.62 -30.34 10.97
CA ILE A 6 1.43 -29.76 12.06
C ILE A 6 1.34 -28.22 12.05
N ALA A 7 1.45 -27.58 10.88
CA ALA A 7 1.34 -26.14 10.78
C ALA A 7 -0.03 -25.63 11.26
N ILE A 8 -1.12 -26.32 10.86
CA ILE A 8 -2.47 -25.98 11.31
C ILE A 8 -2.61 -26.16 12.83
N LEU A 9 -2.07 -27.23 13.40
CA LEU A 9 -2.08 -27.46 14.85
C LEU A 9 -1.31 -26.38 15.61
N LEU A 10 -0.17 -25.91 15.10
CA LEU A 10 0.61 -24.82 15.70
C LEU A 10 -0.15 -23.49 15.66
N VAL A 11 -0.83 -23.20 14.55
CA VAL A 11 -1.67 -21.99 14.43
C VAL A 11 -2.84 -22.05 15.41
N LEU A 12 -3.53 -23.19 15.50
CA LEU A 12 -4.61 -23.42 16.45
C LEU A 12 -4.14 -23.25 17.90
N TYR A 13 -2.98 -23.83 18.25
CA TYR A 13 -2.36 -23.65 19.56
C TYR A 13 -2.09 -22.16 19.86
N TYR A 14 -1.52 -21.43 18.91
CA TYR A 14 -1.23 -20.00 19.07
C TYR A 14 -2.50 -19.16 19.30
N VAL A 15 -3.57 -19.42 18.55
CA VAL A 15 -4.82 -18.66 18.66
C VAL A 15 -5.52 -18.94 19.99
N PHE A 16 -5.67 -20.23 20.35
CA PHE A 16 -6.55 -20.66 21.43
C PHE A 16 -5.87 -20.88 22.79
N VAL A 17 -4.61 -21.35 22.83
CA VAL A 17 -4.00 -21.90 24.05
C VAL A 17 -2.74 -21.15 24.50
N ALA A 18 -2.03 -20.48 23.59
CA ALA A 18 -0.74 -19.87 23.92
C ALA A 18 -0.82 -18.85 25.08
N PRO A 19 0.14 -18.90 26.02
CA PRO A 19 0.18 -17.98 27.15
C PRO A 19 0.49 -16.55 26.68
N LYS A 20 0.07 -15.56 27.48
CA LYS A 20 0.17 -14.13 27.14
C LYS A 20 1.59 -13.70 26.79
N THR A 21 2.61 -14.27 27.43
CA THR A 21 4.03 -14.00 27.18
C THR A 21 4.44 -14.42 25.77
N VAL A 22 4.07 -15.63 25.34
CA VAL A 22 4.34 -16.13 23.98
C VAL A 22 3.57 -15.33 22.94
N LYS A 23 2.30 -15.00 23.21
CA LYS A 23 1.50 -14.16 22.31
C LYS A 23 2.11 -12.77 22.13
N ASN A 24 2.61 -12.12 23.18
CA ASN A 24 3.25 -10.82 23.06
C ASN A 24 4.52 -10.87 22.21
N THR A 25 5.40 -11.84 22.44
CA THR A 25 6.63 -11.98 21.66
C THR A 25 6.32 -12.27 20.19
N MET A 26 5.40 -13.20 19.92
CA MET A 26 5.01 -13.54 18.55
C MET A 26 4.31 -12.38 17.84
N ASN A 27 3.47 -11.62 18.55
CA ASN A 27 2.82 -10.43 18.01
C ASN A 27 3.86 -9.37 17.62
N MET A 28 4.86 -9.13 18.48
CA MET A 28 5.94 -8.19 18.19
C MET A 28 6.79 -8.64 16.99
N ILE A 29 7.14 -9.93 16.91
CA ILE A 29 7.85 -10.50 15.75
C ILE A 29 7.00 -10.35 14.49
N SER A 30 5.71 -10.67 14.55
CA SER A 30 4.80 -10.56 13.41
C SER A 30 4.65 -9.11 12.93
N LEU A 31 4.59 -8.15 13.86
CA LEU A 31 4.52 -6.74 13.55
C LEU A 31 5.79 -6.27 12.84
N VAL A 32 6.97 -6.63 13.35
CA VAL A 32 8.24 -6.31 12.70
C VAL A 32 8.34 -6.94 11.32
N ALA A 33 7.90 -8.20 11.16
CA ALA A 33 7.88 -8.89 9.88
C ALA A 33 6.96 -8.19 8.86
N ILE A 34 5.74 -7.80 9.28
CA ILE A 34 4.79 -7.05 8.45
C ILE A 34 5.39 -5.69 8.05
N VAL A 35 5.97 -4.95 9.00
CA VAL A 35 6.58 -3.65 8.74
C VAL A 35 7.73 -3.78 7.74
N ALA A 36 8.63 -4.74 7.95
CA ALA A 36 9.73 -5.00 7.03
C ALA A 36 9.24 -5.36 5.63
N PHE A 37 8.22 -6.24 5.53
CA PHE A 37 7.61 -6.61 4.27
C PHE A 37 6.99 -5.41 3.55
N LEU A 38 6.26 -4.57 4.26
CA LEU A 38 5.66 -3.35 3.71
C LEU A 38 6.73 -2.36 3.22
N LEU A 39 7.84 -2.20 3.96
CA LEU A 39 8.94 -1.34 3.53
C LEU A 39 9.57 -1.83 2.21
N VAL A 40 9.80 -3.13 2.08
CA VAL A 40 10.31 -3.72 0.84
C VAL A 40 9.32 -3.52 -0.31
N LEU A 41 8.03 -3.77 -0.07
CA LEU A 41 6.99 -3.53 -1.08
C LEU A 41 6.91 -2.06 -1.49
N ALA A 42 7.01 -1.12 -0.54
CA ALA A 42 7.01 0.31 -0.82
C ALA A 42 8.22 0.70 -1.69
N GLY A 43 9.42 0.21 -1.35
CA GLY A 43 10.62 0.44 -2.14
C GLY A 43 10.50 -0.13 -3.57
N MET A 44 10.01 -1.36 -3.71
CA MET A 44 9.80 -1.97 -5.02
C MET A 44 8.75 -1.23 -5.85
N THR A 45 7.65 -0.81 -5.22
CA THR A 45 6.59 -0.03 -5.88
C THR A 45 7.13 1.30 -6.37
N PHE A 46 7.93 1.98 -5.55
CA PHE A 46 8.54 3.26 -5.93
C PHE A 46 9.44 3.10 -7.16
N ILE A 47 10.33 2.10 -7.17
CA ILE A 47 11.20 1.82 -8.31
C ILE A 47 10.36 1.49 -9.57
N LYS A 48 9.32 0.66 -9.42
CA LYS A 48 8.41 0.33 -10.54
C LYS A 48 7.66 1.54 -11.08
N ILE A 49 7.27 2.48 -10.23
CA ILE A 49 6.66 3.73 -10.66
C ILE A 49 7.67 4.53 -11.49
N LEU A 50 8.91 4.70 -11.01
CA LEU A 50 9.93 5.43 -11.78
C LEU A 50 10.29 4.75 -13.11
N GLN A 51 10.25 3.42 -13.17
CA GLN A 51 10.46 2.65 -14.40
C GLN A 51 9.21 2.59 -15.29
N SER A 52 8.07 3.14 -14.86
CA SER A 52 6.86 3.11 -15.66
C SER A 52 6.99 4.02 -16.89
N PRO A 53 6.27 3.72 -17.99
CA PRO A 53 6.38 4.47 -19.23
C PRO A 53 6.16 5.98 -19.01
N PRO A 54 7.05 6.86 -19.54
CA PRO A 54 6.96 8.31 -19.37
C PRO A 54 5.60 8.90 -19.78
N GLU A 55 4.90 8.25 -20.71
CA GLU A 55 3.59 8.62 -21.22
C GLU A 55 2.54 8.71 -20.11
N ILE A 56 2.64 7.86 -19.07
CA ILE A 56 1.72 7.89 -17.92
C ILE A 56 1.92 9.18 -17.12
N PHE A 57 3.17 9.58 -16.90
CA PHE A 57 3.50 10.82 -16.19
C PHE A 57 3.11 12.05 -16.98
N VAL A 58 3.39 12.07 -18.28
CA VAL A 58 2.98 13.16 -19.18
C VAL A 58 1.46 13.26 -19.24
N GLY A 59 0.75 12.13 -19.34
CA GLY A 59 -0.70 12.07 -19.32
C GLY A 59 -1.29 12.66 -18.03
N LEU A 60 -0.74 12.29 -16.87
CA LEU A 60 -1.12 12.90 -15.58
C LEU A 60 -0.89 14.41 -15.57
N GLY A 61 0.25 14.88 -16.07
CA GLY A 61 0.54 16.31 -16.22
C GLY A 61 -0.49 17.02 -17.10
N MET A 62 -0.85 16.42 -18.23
CA MET A 62 -1.85 16.98 -19.15
C MET A 62 -3.25 17.05 -18.53
N ILE A 63 -3.63 16.08 -17.68
CA ILE A 63 -4.89 16.14 -16.93
C ILE A 63 -4.90 17.33 -15.97
N VAL A 64 -3.80 17.59 -15.26
CA VAL A 64 -3.69 18.74 -14.36
C VAL A 64 -3.80 20.06 -15.13
N VAL A 65 -3.07 20.17 -16.25
CA VAL A 65 -3.14 21.36 -17.12
C VAL A 65 -4.56 21.56 -17.66
N GLY A 66 -5.21 20.49 -18.13
CA GLY A 66 -6.59 20.53 -18.61
C GLY A 66 -7.59 20.97 -17.53
N TYR A 67 -7.43 20.50 -16.29
CA TYR A 67 -8.24 20.95 -15.16
C TYR A 67 -8.09 22.45 -14.89
N TYR A 68 -6.85 22.97 -14.91
CA TYR A 68 -6.60 24.39 -14.74
C TYR A 68 -7.18 25.23 -15.90
N ALA A 69 -7.03 24.78 -17.14
CA ALA A 69 -7.60 25.45 -18.30
C ALA A 69 -9.13 25.52 -18.21
N LEU A 70 -9.81 24.42 -17.86
CA LEU A 70 -11.25 24.41 -17.64
C LEU A 70 -11.66 25.35 -16.50
N ARG A 71 -10.92 25.34 -15.38
CA ARG A 71 -11.16 26.25 -14.25
C ARG A 71 -11.03 27.72 -14.65
N ASP A 72 -10.07 28.04 -15.50
CA ASP A 72 -9.85 29.40 -15.99
C ASP A 72 -10.98 29.86 -16.93
N VAL A 73 -11.38 29.01 -17.88
CA VAL A 73 -12.53 29.26 -18.76
C VAL A 73 -13.83 29.50 -17.96
N MET A 74 -14.08 28.69 -16.93
CA MET A 74 -15.25 28.89 -16.05
C MET A 74 -15.21 30.19 -15.26
N ARG A 75 -14.02 30.73 -14.96
CA ARG A 75 -13.85 32.01 -14.27
C ARG A 75 -14.01 33.20 -15.20
N LEU A 76 -13.70 33.06 -16.48
CA LEU A 76 -13.96 34.08 -17.50
C LEU A 76 -15.47 34.32 -17.70
N SER A 77 -16.29 33.26 -17.69
CA SER A 77 -17.75 33.36 -17.86
C SER A 77 -18.47 34.12 -16.73
N LYS A 78 -17.87 34.29 -15.55
CA LYS A 78 -18.49 35.01 -14.42
C LYS A 78 -18.28 36.53 -14.45
N LYS A 79 -17.51 37.08 -15.38
CA LYS A 79 -17.31 38.52 -15.54
C LYS A 79 -18.01 39.06 -16.79
N SER A 80 -19.30 38.77 -16.94
CA SER A 80 -20.20 39.63 -17.72
C SER A 80 -20.85 40.60 -16.75
N ARG A 81 -20.48 41.88 -16.89
CA ARG A 81 -21.22 43.01 -16.33
C ARG A 81 -22.59 43.11 -17.01
#